data_AF-A0A9D7ZL74-F1
#
_entry.id   AF-A0A9D7ZL74-F1
#
_cell.length_a   1.000
_cell.length_b   1.000
_cell.length_c   1.000
_cell.angle_alpha   90.00
_cell.angle_beta   90.00
_cell.angle_gamma   90.00
#
_symmetry.space_group_name_H-M   'P 1'
#
loop_
_entity.id
_entity.type
_entity.pdbx_description
1 polymer ?
#
loop_
_entity_poly.entity_id
_entity_poly.type
_entity_poly.pdbx_seq_one_letter_code
_entity_poly.pdbx_strand_id
1 'polypeptide(L)'
;MKFYILLIFSLLNLSIISQNLGLENKDSVLFGQYLPDLEITASSADFVKKWNRTKFYVKSVYDYAKICSAMLNTFEDSLSKIEGKYSRKRYLSSCNKTLKKEFGNEIKEMSIKRGVYLMKMIYRSTGLTTYEIIQKYRGGGTAFWFQALCLVNGQDLKREYDSENEDLLMERAIGLIDSGKMTYYKRVPLTDEARKALKQKRKEKKRKKKK
;
A
#
# COMPACT_ATOMS: atom_id res chain seq x y z
N MET A 1 0.73 47.35 66.72
CA MET A 1 1.19 47.65 65.36
C MET A 1 1.49 46.35 64.63
N LYS A 2 0.41 45.71 64.17
CA LYS A 2 0.37 44.47 63.40
C LYS A 2 -0.30 44.90 62.09
N PHE A 3 0.42 44.94 60.96
CA PHE A 3 -0.12 44.94 59.56
C PHE A 3 0.94 45.23 58.47
N TYR A 4 2.19 45.62 58.80
CA TYR A 4 3.21 45.89 57.76
C TYR A 4 4.05 44.67 57.31
N ILE A 5 3.95 43.53 57.98
CA ILE A 5 4.80 42.35 57.68
C ILE A 5 4.28 41.50 56.50
N LEU A 6 3.02 41.68 56.08
CA LEU A 6 2.47 40.94 54.93
C LEU A 6 2.68 41.63 53.57
N LEU A 7 3.15 42.89 53.54
CA LEU A 7 3.33 43.66 52.30
C LEU A 7 4.75 43.59 51.71
N ILE A 8 5.72 43.08 52.48
CA ILE A 8 7.10 42.84 51.98
C ILE A 8 7.22 41.50 51.24
N PHE A 9 6.24 40.60 51.39
CA PHE A 9 6.24 39.27 50.78
C PHE A 9 5.73 39.23 49.32
N SER A 10 5.39 40.38 48.74
CA SER A 10 4.75 40.47 47.42
C SER A 10 5.66 40.94 46.27
N LEU A 11 6.95 41.27 46.52
CA LEU A 11 7.77 41.97 45.52
C LEU A 11 9.15 41.35 45.20
N LEU A 12 9.43 40.13 45.63
CA LEU A 12 10.65 39.42 45.23
C LEU A 12 10.37 38.03 44.66
N ASN A 13 9.61 37.99 43.57
CA ASN A 13 9.66 36.90 42.61
C ASN A 13 10.15 37.47 41.28
N LEU A 14 11.46 37.59 41.11
CA LEU A 14 12.08 37.60 39.79
C LEU A 14 13.58 37.36 39.92
N SER A 15 14.10 36.54 39.01
CA SER A 15 15.53 36.28 38.75
C SER A 15 16.11 34.99 39.35
N ILE A 16 15.86 33.91 38.59
CA ILE A 16 16.90 33.04 38.00
C ILE A 16 17.77 32.25 38.98
N ILE A 17 17.37 30.99 39.07
CA ILE A 17 18.15 29.80 39.43
C ILE A 17 19.49 29.80 38.68
N SER A 18 20.60 29.88 39.41
CA SER A 18 21.92 29.49 38.89
C SER A 18 22.14 28.01 39.15
N GLN A 19 22.55 27.32 38.09
CA GLN A 19 22.77 25.88 38.01
C GLN A 19 23.89 25.43 38.94
N ASN A 20 23.62 24.39 39.74
CA ASN A 20 24.62 23.38 40.09
C ASN A 20 23.91 22.14 40.63
N LEU A 21 23.62 21.20 39.74
CA LEU A 21 23.51 19.79 40.11
C LEU A 21 24.42 19.02 39.16
N GLY A 22 25.51 18.53 39.72
CA GLY A 22 26.34 17.53 39.09
C GLY A 22 25.54 16.25 38.87
N LEU A 23 25.69 15.68 37.68
CA LEU A 23 25.40 14.30 37.31
C LEU A 23 26.54 13.94 36.36
N GLU A 24 27.56 13.22 36.80
CA GLU A 24 27.59 11.75 36.89
C GLU A 24 27.23 11.10 35.54
N ASN A 25 28.25 10.48 34.93
CA ASN A 25 28.18 9.76 33.67
C ASN A 25 27.07 8.69 33.67
N LYS A 26 25.91 9.00 33.08
CA LYS A 26 24.97 8.00 32.55
C LYS A 26 24.32 8.54 31.29
N ASP A 27 24.50 7.81 30.20
CA ASP A 27 23.94 8.00 28.86
C ASP A 27 22.51 8.54 28.88
N SER A 28 22.40 9.86 28.86
CA SER A 28 21.13 10.57 28.79
C SER A 28 21.09 11.24 27.44
N VAL A 29 20.48 10.58 26.45
CA VAL A 29 19.99 11.24 25.24
C VAL A 29 19.24 12.49 25.71
N LEU A 30 19.70 13.67 25.29
CA LEU A 30 19.13 14.95 25.69
C LEU A 30 17.64 14.98 25.36
N PHE A 31 16.81 14.71 26.38
CA PHE A 31 15.36 14.79 26.31
C PHE A 31 15.01 16.28 26.21
N GLY A 32 14.66 16.75 25.01
CA GLY A 32 14.22 18.13 24.79
C GLY A 32 14.80 18.84 23.57
N GLN A 33 15.68 18.22 22.78
CA GLN A 33 15.95 18.70 21.43
C GLN A 33 14.94 18.07 20.47
N TYR A 34 13.82 18.76 20.29
CA TYR A 34 13.01 18.56 19.09
C TYR A 34 13.91 18.89 17.90
N LEU A 35 14.10 17.96 16.96
CA LEU A 35 14.43 18.42 15.61
C LEU A 35 13.24 19.29 15.20
N PRO A 36 13.43 20.57 14.81
CA PRO A 36 12.37 21.31 14.15
C PRO A 36 11.89 20.47 12.97
N ASP A 37 10.59 20.47 12.71
CA ASP A 37 10.02 19.80 11.55
C ASP A 37 10.88 20.14 10.34
N LEU A 38 11.59 19.14 9.81
CA LEU A 38 12.38 19.33 8.62
C LEU A 38 11.38 19.46 7.48
N GLU A 39 10.89 20.67 7.24
CA GLU A 39 10.27 21.02 5.98
C GLU A 39 11.36 20.89 4.92
N ILE A 40 11.42 19.75 4.26
CA ILE A 40 12.20 19.61 3.03
C ILE A 40 11.42 20.37 1.95
N THR A 41 11.45 21.70 1.98
CA THR A 41 11.06 22.59 0.88
C THR A 41 12.19 22.63 -0.15
N ALA A 42 12.55 21.46 -0.68
CA ALA A 42 13.34 21.34 -1.91
C ALA A 42 12.68 20.33 -2.84
N SER A 43 11.36 20.40 -2.98
CA SER A 43 10.70 19.68 -4.05
C SER A 43 11.05 20.40 -5.35
N SER A 44 12.12 19.98 -6.04
CA SER A 44 12.32 20.31 -7.46
C SER A 44 10.97 20.19 -8.18
N ALA A 45 10.65 21.12 -9.08
CA ALA A 45 9.39 21.08 -9.84
C ALA A 45 9.14 19.69 -10.46
N ASP A 46 10.21 19.00 -10.84
CA ASP A 46 10.19 17.62 -11.34
C ASP A 46 9.77 16.60 -10.29
N PHE A 47 10.22 16.75 -9.04
CA PHE A 47 9.80 15.89 -7.93
C PHE A 47 8.32 16.06 -7.63
N VAL A 48 7.82 17.30 -7.53
CA VAL A 48 6.38 17.58 -7.33
C VAL A 48 5.56 16.94 -8.44
N LYS A 49 6.00 17.11 -9.69
CA LYS A 49 5.36 16.53 -10.87
C LYS A 49 5.36 14.99 -10.81
N LYS A 50 6.49 14.37 -10.45
CA LYS A 50 6.61 12.91 -10.28
C LYS A 50 5.68 12.41 -9.17
N TRP A 51 5.67 13.08 -8.01
CA TRP A 51 4.83 12.75 -6.87
C TRP A 51 3.33 12.84 -7.19
N ASN A 52 2.90 13.92 -7.83
CA ASN A 52 1.50 14.10 -8.24
C ASN A 52 1.07 13.03 -9.25
N ARG A 53 1.95 12.69 -10.19
CA ARG A 53 1.73 11.61 -11.15
C ARG A 53 1.60 10.24 -10.46
N THR A 54 2.49 9.94 -9.50
CA THR A 54 2.44 8.70 -8.71
C THR A 54 1.14 8.61 -7.92
N LYS A 55 0.75 9.66 -7.18
CA LYS A 55 -0.54 9.71 -6.47
C LYS A 55 -1.71 9.45 -7.41
N PHE A 56 -1.73 10.09 -8.58
CA PHE A 56 -2.80 9.91 -9.56
C PHE A 56 -2.93 8.44 -10.00
N TYR A 57 -1.81 7.80 -10.37
CA TYR A 57 -1.84 6.42 -10.81
C TYR A 57 -2.20 5.46 -9.67
N VAL A 58 -1.59 5.61 -8.49
CA VAL A 58 -1.91 4.80 -7.31
C VAL A 58 -3.40 4.89 -6.96
N LYS A 59 -3.97 6.10 -6.90
CA LYS A 59 -5.41 6.29 -6.66
C LYS A 59 -6.29 5.55 -7.68
N SER A 60 -5.83 5.46 -8.92
CA SER A 60 -6.59 4.82 -10.00
C SER A 60 -6.55 3.30 -9.97
N VAL A 61 -5.44 2.69 -9.53
CA VAL A 61 -5.27 1.24 -9.55
C VAL A 61 -5.46 0.58 -8.18
N TYR A 62 -5.57 1.37 -7.11
CA TYR A 62 -5.60 0.85 -5.74
C TYR A 62 -6.74 -0.15 -5.51
N ASP A 63 -7.97 0.19 -5.90
CA ASP A 63 -9.11 -0.71 -5.65
C ASP A 63 -9.09 -1.93 -6.58
N TYR A 64 -8.54 -1.79 -7.79
CA TYR A 64 -8.29 -2.91 -8.71
C TYR A 64 -7.36 -3.94 -8.08
N ALA A 65 -6.20 -3.49 -7.60
CA ALA A 65 -5.24 -4.35 -6.93
C ALA A 65 -5.86 -5.04 -5.71
N LYS A 66 -6.62 -4.30 -4.90
CA LYS A 66 -7.29 -4.85 -3.72
C LYS A 66 -8.30 -5.96 -4.04
N ILE A 67 -9.11 -5.78 -5.10
CA ILE A 67 -10.05 -6.80 -5.59
C ILE A 67 -9.27 -8.00 -6.12
N CYS A 68 -8.29 -7.74 -6.99
CA CYS A 68 -7.46 -8.77 -7.60
C CYS A 68 -6.77 -9.65 -6.56
N SER A 69 -6.07 -9.05 -5.58
CA SER A 69 -5.41 -9.80 -4.51
C SER A 69 -6.40 -10.55 -3.61
N ALA A 70 -7.61 -10.04 -3.42
CA ALA A 70 -8.63 -10.80 -2.69
C ALA A 70 -9.04 -12.06 -3.46
N MET A 71 -9.27 -11.94 -4.77
CA MET A 71 -9.62 -13.08 -5.63
C MET A 71 -8.48 -14.10 -5.71
N LEU A 72 -7.24 -13.63 -5.95
CA LEU A 72 -6.06 -14.50 -6.01
C LEU A 72 -5.89 -15.29 -4.70
N ASN A 73 -6.02 -14.65 -3.54
CA ASN A 73 -5.96 -15.35 -2.26
C ASN A 73 -7.04 -16.44 -2.16
N THR A 74 -8.29 -16.15 -2.55
CA THR A 74 -9.36 -17.17 -2.53
C THR A 74 -9.11 -18.31 -3.51
N PHE A 75 -8.45 -18.04 -4.63
CA PHE A 75 -8.06 -19.06 -5.60
C PHE A 75 -6.94 -19.94 -5.05
N GLU A 76 -5.92 -19.36 -4.40
CA GLU A 76 -4.88 -20.13 -3.73
C GLU A 76 -5.44 -21.00 -2.60
N ASP A 77 -6.32 -20.46 -1.76
CA ASP A 77 -7.00 -21.21 -0.69
C ASP A 77 -7.77 -22.41 -1.24
N SER A 78 -8.46 -22.23 -2.37
CA SER A 78 -9.21 -23.31 -3.02
C SER A 78 -8.27 -24.30 -3.70
N LEU A 79 -7.24 -23.82 -4.38
CA LEU A 79 -6.24 -24.63 -5.07
C LEU A 79 -5.46 -25.51 -4.09
N SER A 80 -5.24 -25.07 -2.85
CA SER A 80 -4.60 -25.87 -1.79
C SER A 80 -5.36 -27.16 -1.43
N LYS A 81 -6.67 -27.19 -1.69
CA LYS A 81 -7.58 -28.31 -1.38
C LYS A 81 -7.82 -29.24 -2.56
N ILE A 82 -7.34 -28.89 -3.75
CA ILE A 82 -7.57 -29.67 -4.96
C ILE A 82 -6.39 -30.61 -5.21
N GLU A 83 -6.69 -31.89 -5.14
CA GLU A 83 -5.78 -32.98 -5.49
C GLU A 83 -5.86 -33.31 -7.00
N GLY A 84 -4.76 -33.80 -7.55
CA GLY A 84 -4.68 -34.24 -8.94
C GLY A 84 -4.36 -33.13 -9.95
N LYS A 85 -3.38 -33.39 -10.80
CA LYS A 85 -2.87 -32.45 -11.82
C LYS A 85 -3.96 -31.93 -12.75
N TYR A 86 -4.90 -32.79 -13.15
CA TYR A 86 -5.95 -32.46 -14.10
C TYR A 86 -7.03 -31.54 -13.49
N SER A 87 -7.50 -31.86 -12.29
CA SER A 87 -8.46 -31.03 -11.54
C SER A 87 -7.89 -29.64 -11.25
N ARG A 88 -6.62 -29.57 -10.84
CA ARG A 88 -5.89 -28.30 -10.64
C ARG A 88 -5.85 -27.46 -11.92
N LYS A 89 -5.50 -28.08 -13.06
CA LYS A 89 -5.45 -27.40 -14.37
C LYS A 89 -6.83 -26.87 -14.79
N ARG A 90 -7.90 -27.66 -14.61
CA ARG A 90 -9.28 -27.23 -14.87
C ARG A 90 -9.66 -26.04 -13.99
N TYR A 91 -9.35 -26.10 -12.69
CA TYR A 91 -9.63 -25.02 -11.75
C TYR A 91 -8.90 -23.72 -12.10
N LEU A 92 -7.60 -23.78 -12.39
CA LEU A 92 -6.81 -22.62 -12.82
C LEU A 92 -7.35 -21.98 -14.10
N SER A 93 -7.79 -22.80 -15.06
CA SER A 93 -8.46 -22.32 -16.27
C SER A 93 -9.78 -21.59 -15.95
N SER A 94 -10.56 -22.10 -15.00
CA SER A 94 -11.77 -21.43 -14.51
C SER A 94 -11.44 -20.08 -13.86
N CYS A 95 -10.44 -20.04 -12.98
CA CYS A 95 -9.98 -18.80 -12.34
C CYS A 95 -9.57 -17.74 -13.37
N ASN A 96 -8.83 -18.14 -14.42
CA ASN A 96 -8.46 -17.25 -15.52
C ASN A 96 -9.69 -16.70 -16.27
N LYS A 97 -10.74 -17.51 -16.48
CA LYS A 97 -12.01 -17.04 -17.05
C LYS A 97 -12.70 -16.03 -16.14
N THR A 98 -12.73 -16.26 -14.83
CA THR A 98 -13.29 -15.28 -13.87
C THR A 98 -12.51 -13.98 -13.91
N LEU A 99 -11.17 -14.03 -13.87
CA LEU A 99 -10.33 -12.82 -13.93
C LEU A 99 -10.55 -12.05 -15.23
N LYS A 100 -10.65 -12.75 -16.36
CA LYS A 100 -11.00 -12.15 -17.65
C LYS A 100 -12.36 -11.48 -17.62
N LYS A 101 -13.37 -12.12 -17.01
CA LYS A 101 -14.72 -11.53 -16.88
C LYS A 101 -14.71 -10.30 -15.96
N GLU A 102 -13.92 -10.34 -14.89
CA GLU A 102 -13.87 -9.26 -13.90
C GLU A 102 -13.13 -8.02 -14.41
N PHE A 103 -12.02 -8.21 -15.13
CA PHE A 103 -11.09 -7.12 -15.46
C PHE A 103 -10.83 -6.95 -16.97
N GLY A 104 -11.30 -7.88 -17.81
CA GLY A 104 -10.86 -8.04 -19.19
C GLY A 104 -10.98 -6.78 -20.04
N ASN A 105 -12.18 -6.21 -20.07
CA ASN A 105 -12.48 -5.02 -20.87
C ASN A 105 -11.73 -3.80 -20.35
N GLU A 106 -11.74 -3.59 -19.03
CA GLU A 106 -11.14 -2.41 -18.42
C GLU A 106 -9.61 -2.39 -18.55
N ILE A 107 -8.95 -3.54 -18.42
CA ILE A 107 -7.51 -3.63 -18.65
C ILE A 107 -7.18 -3.43 -20.13
N LYS A 108 -8.03 -3.89 -21.05
CA LYS A 108 -7.83 -3.67 -22.49
C LYS A 108 -7.86 -2.18 -22.85
N GLU A 109 -8.71 -1.40 -22.17
CA GLU A 109 -8.83 0.05 -22.34
C GLU A 109 -7.84 0.85 -21.49
N MET A 110 -7.11 0.19 -20.59
CA MET A 110 -6.20 0.83 -19.64
C MET A 110 -4.91 1.29 -20.32
N SER A 111 -4.49 2.52 -20.03
CA SER A 111 -3.17 3.01 -20.46
C SER A 111 -2.03 2.14 -19.89
N ILE A 112 -0.97 1.93 -20.67
CA ILE A 112 0.22 1.16 -20.29
C ILE A 112 0.76 1.59 -18.91
N LYS A 113 0.89 2.90 -18.67
CA LYS A 113 1.41 3.43 -17.39
C LYS A 113 0.55 3.00 -16.19
N ARG A 114 -0.78 3.07 -16.29
CA ARG A 114 -1.67 2.54 -15.24
C ARG A 114 -1.49 1.04 -15.07
N GLY A 115 -1.35 0.30 -16.17
CA GLY A 115 -1.05 -1.13 -16.15
C GLY A 115 0.19 -1.46 -15.32
N VAL A 116 1.31 -0.75 -15.53
CA VAL A 116 2.56 -0.95 -14.75
C VAL A 116 2.33 -0.75 -13.25
N TYR A 117 1.64 0.32 -12.86
CA TYR A 117 1.30 0.56 -11.45
C TYR A 117 0.42 -0.55 -10.88
N LEU A 118 -0.59 -1.01 -11.64
CA LEU A 118 -1.44 -2.12 -11.23
C LEU A 118 -0.63 -3.41 -11.00
N MET A 119 0.28 -3.76 -11.92
CA MET A 119 1.13 -4.93 -11.80
C MET A 119 2.01 -4.87 -10.55
N LYS A 120 2.65 -3.73 -10.30
CA LYS A 120 3.45 -3.48 -9.09
C LYS A 120 2.63 -3.60 -7.81
N MET A 121 1.39 -3.08 -7.78
CA MET A 121 0.51 -3.24 -6.62
C MET A 121 0.09 -4.69 -6.37
N ILE A 122 -0.15 -5.45 -7.45
CA ILE A 122 -0.47 -6.88 -7.36
C ILE A 122 0.75 -7.62 -6.81
N TYR A 123 1.94 -7.41 -7.37
CA TYR A 123 3.19 -7.99 -6.87
C TYR A 123 3.38 -7.67 -5.38
N ARG A 124 3.26 -6.41 -4.98
CA ARG A 124 3.36 -5.99 -3.57
C ARG A 124 2.41 -6.77 -2.65
N SER A 125 1.23 -7.16 -3.15
CA SER A 125 0.20 -7.83 -2.36
C SER A 125 0.31 -9.35 -2.36
N THR A 126 0.85 -9.95 -3.43
CA THR A 126 0.85 -11.41 -3.63
C THR A 126 2.24 -12.02 -3.76
N GLY A 127 3.28 -11.21 -3.92
CA GLY A 127 4.65 -11.64 -4.19
C GLY A 127 4.84 -12.29 -5.57
N LEU A 128 3.88 -12.12 -6.49
CA LEU A 128 3.90 -12.74 -7.81
C LEU A 128 3.91 -11.67 -8.89
N THR A 129 4.85 -11.78 -9.81
CA THR A 129 4.86 -11.00 -11.05
C THR A 129 3.65 -11.36 -11.90
N THR A 130 3.24 -10.43 -12.76
CA THR A 130 2.13 -10.72 -13.68
C THR A 130 2.51 -11.83 -14.67
N TYR A 131 3.80 -11.97 -14.99
CA TYR A 131 4.32 -13.10 -15.74
C TYR A 131 4.08 -14.45 -15.01
N GLU A 132 4.37 -14.54 -13.72
CA GLU A 132 4.12 -15.76 -12.93
C GLU A 132 2.63 -16.05 -12.78
N ILE A 133 1.81 -15.02 -12.55
CA ILE A 133 0.34 -15.17 -12.54
C ILE A 133 -0.12 -15.75 -13.88
N ILE A 134 0.41 -15.27 -14.99
CA ILE A 134 0.07 -15.84 -16.30
C ILE A 134 0.47 -17.30 -16.40
N GLN A 135 1.72 -17.62 -16.11
CA GLN A 135 2.22 -18.99 -16.23
C GLN A 135 1.40 -19.95 -15.37
N LYS A 136 1.06 -19.52 -14.15
CA LYS A 136 0.26 -20.29 -13.21
C LYS A 136 -1.18 -20.48 -13.67
N TYR A 137 -1.84 -19.42 -14.15
CA TYR A 137 -3.28 -19.44 -14.45
C TYR A 137 -3.63 -19.74 -15.92
N ARG A 138 -2.64 -19.86 -16.82
CA ARG A 138 -2.86 -20.11 -18.26
C ARG A 138 -3.61 -21.41 -18.54
N GLY A 139 -3.40 -22.45 -17.74
CA GLY A 139 -4.12 -23.73 -17.81
C GLY A 139 -4.07 -24.49 -19.15
N GLY A 140 -3.35 -24.00 -20.18
CA GLY A 140 -3.23 -24.62 -21.51
C GLY A 140 -3.75 -23.79 -22.70
N GLY A 141 -4.43 -22.65 -22.48
CA GLY A 141 -4.93 -21.77 -23.55
C GLY A 141 -4.21 -20.41 -23.62
N THR A 142 -4.67 -19.47 -24.44
CA THR A 142 -4.16 -18.07 -24.40
C THR A 142 -4.75 -17.37 -23.19
N ALA A 143 -3.91 -16.97 -22.22
CA ALA A 143 -4.39 -16.22 -21.05
C ALA A 143 -4.80 -14.81 -21.46
N PHE A 144 -5.90 -14.30 -20.90
CA PHE A 144 -6.30 -12.90 -21.13
C PHE A 144 -5.18 -11.93 -20.71
N TRP A 145 -4.52 -12.27 -19.61
CA TRP A 145 -3.37 -11.55 -19.10
C TRP A 145 -2.22 -11.45 -20.12
N PHE A 146 -2.02 -12.42 -21.04
CA PHE A 146 -1.01 -12.26 -22.11
C PHE A 146 -1.31 -11.05 -22.97
N GLN A 147 -2.57 -10.81 -23.32
CA GLN A 147 -2.96 -9.66 -24.12
C GLN A 147 -2.72 -8.34 -23.37
N ALA A 148 -2.96 -8.33 -22.05
CA ALA A 148 -2.61 -7.20 -21.19
C ALA A 148 -1.09 -6.97 -21.14
N LEU A 149 -0.28 -8.03 -21.22
CA LEU A 149 1.18 -7.94 -21.21
C LEU A 149 1.81 -7.59 -22.57
N CYS A 150 1.19 -7.97 -23.68
CA CYS A 150 1.66 -7.60 -25.01
C CYS A 150 1.74 -6.07 -25.20
N LEU A 151 0.94 -5.31 -24.45
CA LEU A 151 0.96 -3.85 -24.45
C LEU A 151 2.15 -3.25 -23.66
N VAL A 152 2.81 -4.03 -22.80
CA VAL A 152 3.87 -3.57 -21.87
C VAL A 152 5.24 -4.18 -22.23
N ASN A 153 5.44 -4.52 -23.51
CA ASN A 153 6.56 -5.38 -23.94
C ASN A 153 7.96 -4.80 -23.58
N GLY A 154 8.85 -5.66 -23.05
CA GLY A 154 10.30 -5.47 -23.07
C GLY A 154 11.05 -5.63 -21.75
N GLN A 155 10.71 -4.85 -20.71
CA GLN A 155 11.48 -4.81 -19.44
C GLN A 155 10.65 -4.74 -18.14
N ASP A 156 9.33 -4.48 -18.21
CA ASP A 156 8.52 -4.23 -17.01
C ASP A 156 7.78 -5.45 -16.44
N LEU A 157 7.70 -6.57 -17.18
CA LEU A 157 6.81 -7.69 -16.82
C LEU A 157 7.32 -8.60 -15.71
N LYS A 158 8.64 -8.71 -15.61
CA LYS A 158 9.36 -9.36 -14.50
C LYS A 158 9.75 -8.37 -13.42
N ARG A 159 9.38 -7.09 -13.58
CA ARG A 159 9.76 -6.04 -12.64
C ARG A 159 9.02 -6.26 -11.33
N GLU A 160 9.82 -6.36 -10.30
CA GLU A 160 9.34 -6.55 -8.95
C GLU A 160 8.93 -5.20 -8.34
N TYR A 161 8.31 -5.27 -7.17
CA TYR A 161 8.03 -4.09 -6.36
C TYR A 161 9.17 -3.86 -5.39
N ASP A 162 9.81 -2.68 -5.47
CA ASP A 162 10.88 -2.29 -4.55
C ASP A 162 10.46 -1.06 -3.75
N SER A 163 9.99 -1.29 -2.52
CA SER A 163 9.54 -0.23 -1.62
C SER A 163 10.64 0.71 -1.14
N GLU A 164 11.90 0.29 -1.19
CA GLU A 164 13.03 1.03 -0.62
C GLU A 164 13.68 1.96 -1.65
N ASN A 165 13.69 1.55 -2.93
CA ASN A 165 14.29 2.34 -4.00
C ASN A 165 13.26 2.83 -5.03
N GLU A 166 13.00 2.05 -6.08
CA GLU A 166 12.26 2.52 -7.26
C GLU A 166 10.82 2.94 -6.95
N ASP A 167 10.16 2.23 -6.02
CA ASP A 167 8.74 2.38 -5.71
C ASP A 167 8.47 3.06 -4.36
N LEU A 168 9.46 3.74 -3.78
CA LEU A 168 9.32 4.48 -2.51
C LEU A 168 8.15 5.48 -2.54
N LEU A 169 7.99 6.23 -3.64
CA LEU A 169 6.85 7.15 -3.79
C LEU A 169 5.53 6.39 -3.86
N MET A 170 5.52 5.21 -4.48
CA MET A 170 4.32 4.39 -4.55
C MET A 170 3.94 3.88 -3.15
N GLU A 171 4.92 3.40 -2.36
CA GLU A 171 4.70 2.95 -0.98
C GLU A 171 4.16 4.09 -0.11
N ARG A 172 4.75 5.29 -0.22
CA ARG A 172 4.28 6.48 0.49
C ARG A 172 2.83 6.80 0.15
N ALA A 173 2.46 6.75 -1.13
CA ALA A 173 1.08 6.99 -1.56
C ALA A 173 0.11 5.91 -1.04
N ILE A 174 0.52 4.65 -1.03
CA ILE A 174 -0.26 3.54 -0.46
C ILE A 174 -0.48 3.76 1.04
N GLY A 175 0.56 4.12 1.81
CA GLY A 175 0.46 4.42 3.23
C GLY A 175 -0.49 5.59 3.54
N LEU A 176 -0.54 6.61 2.68
CA LEU A 176 -1.52 7.70 2.80
C LEU A 176 -2.96 7.22 2.57
N ILE A 177 -3.19 6.28 1.66
CA ILE A 177 -4.52 5.68 1.46
C ILE A 177 -4.90 4.80 2.65
N ASP A 178 -3.98 3.95 3.12
CA ASP A 178 -4.22 3.00 4.21
C ASP A 178 -4.50 3.70 5.55
N SER A 179 -3.84 4.85 5.77
CA SER A 179 -4.10 5.73 6.92
C SER A 179 -5.34 6.61 6.78
N GLY A 180 -6.00 6.61 5.62
CA GLY A 180 -7.18 7.43 5.35
C GLY A 180 -6.89 8.90 5.02
N LYS A 181 -5.62 9.30 4.93
CA LYS A 181 -5.19 10.66 4.55
C LYS A 181 -5.38 10.97 3.06
N MET A 182 -5.56 9.94 2.23
CA MET A 182 -5.80 10.09 0.79
C MET A 182 -6.96 9.20 0.32
N THR A 183 -7.86 9.77 -0.46
CA THR A 183 -8.94 9.02 -1.13
C THR A 183 -8.44 8.36 -2.40
N TYR A 184 -9.12 7.31 -2.85
CA TYR A 184 -8.85 6.60 -4.10
C TYR A 184 -10.16 6.30 -4.84
N TYR A 185 -10.08 5.96 -6.12
CA TYR A 185 -11.27 5.68 -6.92
C TYR A 185 -11.80 4.29 -6.58
N LYS A 186 -12.98 4.25 -5.98
CA LYS A 186 -13.65 3.00 -5.61
C LYS A 186 -14.28 2.37 -6.85
N ARG A 187 -14.15 1.05 -6.95
CA ARG A 187 -14.68 0.22 -8.02
C ARG A 187 -15.69 -0.77 -7.46
N VAL A 188 -16.80 -0.94 -8.16
CA VAL A 188 -17.76 -2.01 -7.84
C VAL A 188 -17.33 -3.29 -8.57
N PRO A 189 -17.16 -4.42 -7.88
CA PRO A 189 -16.83 -5.68 -8.56
C PRO A 189 -17.95 -6.18 -9.46
N LEU A 190 -17.59 -6.67 -10.64
CA LEU A 190 -18.52 -7.13 -11.66
C LEU A 190 -19.04 -8.54 -11.35
N THR A 191 -18.17 -9.43 -10.89
CA THR A 191 -18.46 -10.83 -10.60
C THR A 191 -18.83 -11.05 -9.13
N ASP A 192 -19.68 -12.05 -8.89
CA ASP A 192 -20.02 -12.46 -7.53
C ASP A 192 -18.84 -13.06 -6.78
N GLU A 193 -17.92 -13.70 -7.49
CA GLU A 193 -16.66 -14.23 -6.94
C GLU A 193 -15.82 -13.10 -6.33
N ALA A 194 -15.65 -11.99 -7.05
CA ALA A 194 -14.94 -10.82 -6.55
C ALA A 194 -15.64 -10.20 -5.32
N ARG A 195 -16.97 -10.11 -5.32
CA ARG A 195 -17.75 -9.63 -4.16
C ARG A 195 -17.58 -10.52 -2.94
N LYS A 196 -17.64 -11.86 -3.14
CA LYS A 196 -17.44 -12.86 -2.08
C LYS A 196 -16.02 -12.77 -1.50
N ALA A 197 -15.01 -12.70 -2.36
CA ALA A 197 -13.60 -12.58 -1.97
C ALA A 197 -13.35 -11.32 -1.12
N LEU A 198 -13.89 -10.16 -1.53
CA LEU A 198 -13.81 -8.94 -0.72
C LEU A 198 -14.51 -9.06 0.63
N LYS A 199 -15.70 -9.67 0.68
CA LYS A 199 -16.44 -9.89 1.93
C LYS A 199 -15.65 -10.77 2.87
N GLN A 200 -15.01 -11.83 2.37
CA GLN A 200 -14.15 -12.72 3.15
C GLN A 200 -12.93 -11.97 3.70
N LYS A 201 -12.16 -11.27 2.84
CA LYS A 201 -10.99 -10.47 3.26
C LYS A 201 -11.33 -9.42 4.31
N ARG A 202 -12.50 -8.77 4.21
CA ARG A 202 -13.00 -7.83 5.23
C ARG A 202 -13.27 -8.51 6.57
N LYS A 203 -13.87 -9.70 6.57
CA LYS A 203 -14.11 -10.49 7.80
C LYS A 203 -12.80 -10.91 8.44
N GLU A 204 -11.82 -11.36 7.66
CA GLU A 204 -10.48 -11.74 8.14
C GLU A 204 -9.76 -10.56 8.78
N LYS A 205 -9.75 -9.38 8.12
CA LYS A 205 -9.14 -8.17 8.69
C LYS A 205 -9.81 -7.75 10.01
N LYS A 206 -11.13 -7.89 10.12
CA LYS A 206 -11.86 -7.65 11.39
C LYS A 206 -11.48 -8.65 12.47
N ARG A 207 -11.32 -9.94 12.14
CA ARG A 207 -10.89 -10.98 13.09
C ARG A 207 -9.46 -10.73 13.59
N LYS A 208 -8.53 -10.36 12.70
CA LYS A 208 -7.14 -10.04 13.06
C LYS A 208 -7.00 -8.80 13.94
N LYS A 209 -7.92 -7.83 13.85
CA LYS A 209 -7.95 -6.64 14.72
C LYS A 209 -8.52 -6.91 16.13
N LYS A 210 -9.23 -8.03 16.30
CA LYS A 210 -9.84 -8.42 17.58
C LYS A 210 -8.96 -9.39 18.38
N LYS A 211 -7.94 -9.96 17.74
CA LYS A 211 -6.90 -10.76 18.37
C LYS A 211 -5.74 -9.85 18.69
#